data_AF-A0A1M5KGC2-F1
#
_entry.id   AF-A0A1M5KGC2-F1
#
_cell.length_a   1.000
_cell.length_b   1.000
_cell.length_c   1.000
_cell.angle_alpha   90.00
_cell.angle_beta   90.00
_cell.angle_gamma   90.00
#
_symmetry.space_group_name_H-M   'P 1'
#
loop_
_entity.id
_entity.type
_entity.pdbx_description
1 polymer ?
#
loop_
_entity_poly.entity_id
_entity_poly.type
_entity_poly.pdbx_seq_one_letter_code
_entity_poly.pdbx_strand_id
1 'polypeptide(L)' 'MDQELKTVRRKLNNALEPVKVMMMHQKRKMVREEWLSFVERTKTSVVNHPYEYINNELGSENDLVPLVTKIFDDFLSENP' A
#
# COMPACT_ATOMS: atom_id res chain seq x y z
N MET A 1 -3.11 -23.05 1.77
CA MET A 1 -2.31 -21.90 2.21
C MET A 1 -2.55 -20.64 1.36
N ASP A 2 -2.87 -20.75 0.05
CA ASP A 2 -2.98 -19.58 -0.84
C ASP A 2 -4.28 -18.75 -0.77
N GLN A 3 -5.41 -19.34 -0.36
CA GLN A 3 -6.72 -18.67 -0.48
C GLN A 3 -6.93 -17.58 0.59
N GLU A 4 -6.38 -17.80 1.78
CA GLU A 4 -6.44 -16.87 2.90
C GLU A 4 -5.55 -15.65 2.65
N LEU A 5 -4.29 -15.86 2.25
CA LEU A 5 -3.36 -14.81 1.82
C LEU A 5 -3.93 -13.95 0.69
N LYS A 6 -4.57 -14.56 -0.32
CA LYS A 6 -5.27 -13.83 -1.39
C LYS A 6 -6.41 -12.97 -0.86
N THR A 7 -7.16 -13.49 0.11
CA THR A 7 -8.28 -12.76 0.72
C THR A 7 -7.78 -11.58 1.54
N VAL A 8 -6.75 -11.77 2.36
CA VAL A 8 -6.11 -10.71 3.15
C VAL A 8 -5.53 -9.64 2.23
N ARG A 9 -4.77 -10.03 1.20
CA ARG A 9 -4.25 -9.09 0.19
C ARG A 9 -5.36 -8.27 -0.46
N ARG A 10 -6.49 -8.88 -0.84
CA ARG A 10 -7.62 -8.16 -1.43
C ARG A 10 -8.22 -7.16 -0.45
N LYS A 11 -8.43 -7.55 0.81
CA LYS A 11 -8.96 -6.65 1.84
C LYS A 11 -8.01 -5.48 2.12
N LEU A 12 -6.71 -5.75 2.22
CA LEU A 12 -5.66 -4.72 2.35
C LEU A 12 -5.67 -3.76 1.16
N ASN A 13 -5.73 -4.30 -0.06
CA ASN A 13 -5.75 -3.49 -1.26
C ASN A 13 -6.95 -2.54 -1.29
N ASN A 14 -8.12 -3.03 -0.87
CA ASN A 14 -9.33 -2.21 -0.75
C ASN A 14 -9.21 -1.15 0.35
N ALA A 15 -8.62 -1.50 1.50
CA ALA A 15 -8.38 -0.55 2.60
C ALA A 15 -7.43 0.59 2.18
N LEU A 16 -6.43 0.28 1.34
CA LEU A 16 -5.46 1.24 0.83
C LEU A 16 -5.94 2.02 -0.40
N GLU A 17 -7.13 1.73 -0.94
CA GLU A 17 -7.66 2.41 -2.13
C GLU A 17 -7.75 3.93 -1.98
N PRO A 18 -8.26 4.49 -0.86
CA PRO A 18 -8.29 5.95 -0.66
C PRO A 18 -6.88 6.57 -0.69
N VAL A 19 -5.89 5.87 -0.13
CA VAL A 19 -4.48 6.30 -0.14
C VAL A 19 -3.97 6.34 -1.57
N LYS A 20 -4.20 5.29 -2.37
CA LYS A 20 -3.79 5.24 -3.78
C LYS A 20 -4.43 6.35 -4.62
N VAL A 21 -5.72 6.61 -4.43
CA VAL A 21 -6.43 7.70 -5.13
C VAL A 21 -5.81 9.06 -4.80
N MET A 22 -5.55 9.32 -3.51
CA MET A 22 -4.86 10.53 -3.07
C MET A 22 -3.46 10.63 -3.71
N MET A 23 -2.70 9.54 -3.72
CA MET A 23 -1.36 9.51 -4.32
C MET A 23 -1.40 9.81 -5.82
N MET A 24 -2.36 9.24 -6.55
CA MET A 24 -2.56 9.52 -7.98
C MET A 24 -2.95 10.97 -8.24
N HIS A 25 -3.70 11.61 -7.35
CA HIS A 25 -3.97 13.03 -7.44
C HIS A 25 -2.68 13.87 -7.28
N GLN A 26 -1.83 13.52 -6.31
CA GLN A 26 -0.56 14.21 -6.06
C GLN A 26 0.48 13.98 -7.15
N LYS A 27 0.52 12.77 -7.75
CA LYS A 27 1.44 12.40 -8.83
C LYS A 27 1.43 13.41 -9.98
N ARG A 28 0.28 14.02 -10.29
CA ARG A 28 0.13 15.02 -11.37
C ARG A 28 0.98 16.28 -11.18
N LYS A 29 1.51 16.51 -9.97
CA LYS A 29 2.32 17.67 -9.59
C LYS A 29 3.78 17.33 -9.30
N MET A 30 4.18 16.08 -9.46
CA MET A 30 5.51 15.57 -9.08
C MET A 30 6.28 15.12 -10.31
N VAL A 31 7.60 15.34 -10.30
CA VAL A 31 8.50 14.64 -11.23
C VAL A 31 8.71 13.20 -10.77
N ARG A 32 9.32 12.37 -11.62
CA ARG A 32 9.45 10.93 -11.38
C ARG A 32 10.19 10.60 -10.09
N GLU A 33 11.28 11.29 -9.79
CA GLU A 33 12.09 11.06 -8.59
C GLU A 33 11.33 11.41 -7.30
N GLU A 34 10.55 12.50 -7.35
CA GLU A 34 9.64 12.90 -6.27
C GLU A 34 8.52 11.90 -6.07
N TRP A 35 7.96 11.39 -7.18
CA TRP A 35 6.94 10.35 -7.17
C TRP A 35 7.44 9.07 -6.51
N LEU A 36 8.59 8.55 -6.94
CA LEU A 36 9.20 7.35 -6.35
C LEU A 36 9.44 7.51 -4.85
N SER A 37 10.00 8.66 -4.45
CA SER A 37 10.26 8.97 -3.04
C SER A 37 8.97 9.15 -2.23
N PHE A 38 7.90 9.66 -2.84
CA PHE A 38 6.60 9.82 -2.21
C PHE A 38 5.89 8.48 -2.01
N VAL A 39 5.95 7.60 -3.01
CA VAL A 39 5.43 6.22 -2.93
C VAL A 39 6.15 5.46 -1.83
N GLU A 40 7.48 5.53 -1.79
CA GLU A 40 8.28 4.83 -0.78
C GLU A 40 7.95 5.33 0.63
N ARG A 41 7.90 6.65 0.86
CA ARG A 41 7.53 7.21 2.16
C ARG A 41 6.13 6.78 2.60
N THR A 42 5.18 6.75 1.67
CA THR A 42 3.81 6.31 1.98
C THR A 42 3.78 4.83 2.35
N LYS A 43 4.49 3.98 1.60
CA LYS A 43 4.65 2.55 1.91
C LYS A 43 5.24 2.35 3.31
N THR A 44 6.32 3.05 3.64
CA THR A 44 6.95 2.99 4.97
C THR A 44 5.98 3.41 6.07
N SER A 45 5.19 4.46 5.86
CA SER A 45 4.17 4.91 6.82
C SER A 45 3.11 3.82 7.08
N VAL A 46 2.61 3.20 6.02
CA VAL A 46 1.62 2.10 6.12
C VAL A 46 2.20 0.88 6.82
N VAL A 47 3.46 0.54 6.55
CA VAL A 47 4.15 -0.60 7.19
C VAL A 47 4.39 -0.34 8.68
N ASN A 48 4.76 0.88 9.06
CA ASN A 48 5.06 1.23 10.45
C ASN A 48 3.81 1.48 11.30
N HIS A 49 2.71 1.89 10.67
CA HIS A 49 1.46 2.22 11.34
C HIS A 49 0.25 1.56 10.65
N PRO A 50 0.25 0.23 10.46
CA PRO A 50 -0.76 -0.44 9.65
C PRO A 50 -2.18 -0.19 10.17
N TYR A 51 -2.36 -0.11 11.49
CA TYR A 51 -3.66 0.11 12.12
C TYR A 51 -4.29 1.49 11.86
N GLU A 52 -3.52 2.48 11.40
CA GLU A 52 -4.07 3.78 10.97
C GLU A 52 -4.73 3.71 9.59
N TYR A 53 -4.33 2.74 8.78
CA TYR A 53 -4.80 2.58 7.40
C TYR A 53 -5.69 1.34 7.22
N ILE A 54 -5.55 0.38 8.13
CA ILE A 54 -6.04 -0.99 7.99
C ILE A 54 -6.73 -1.38 9.30
N ASN A 55 -7.97 -1.85 9.22
CA ASN A 55 -8.70 -2.28 10.41
C ASN A 55 -8.03 -3.52 11.06
N ASN A 56 -8.05 -3.63 12.40
CA ASN A 56 -7.33 -4.64 13.19
C ASN A 56 -7.66 -6.11 12.88
N GLU A 57 -8.67 -6.35 12.03
CA GLU A 57 -9.16 -7.68 11.64
C GLU A 57 -8.28 -8.40 10.59
N LEU A 58 -7.20 -7.76 10.12
CA LEU A 58 -6.46 -8.24 8.95
C LEU A 58 -5.19 -9.05 9.24
N GLY A 59 -4.75 -9.14 10.50
CA GLY A 59 -3.64 -9.99 10.93
C GLY A 59 -2.61 -9.28 11.80
N SER A 60 -1.52 -9.97 12.11
CA SER A 60 -0.37 -9.38 12.84
C SER A 60 0.45 -8.49 11.92
N GLU A 61 1.05 -7.42 12.45
CA GLU A 61 1.83 -6.44 11.65
C GLU A 61 2.89 -7.13 10.77
N ASN A 62 3.57 -8.15 11.30
CA ASN A 62 4.61 -8.90 10.60
C ASN A 62 4.10 -9.63 9.35
N ASP A 63 2.85 -10.09 9.36
CA ASP A 63 2.24 -10.78 8.21
C ASP A 63 1.77 -9.79 7.13
N LEU A 64 1.55 -8.52 7.50
CA LEU A 64 1.07 -7.47 6.60
C LEU A 64 2.20 -6.83 5.81
N VAL A 65 3.42 -6.73 6.35
CA VAL A 65 4.56 -6.06 5.69
C VAL A 65 4.82 -6.60 4.27
N PRO A 66 4.92 -7.92 4.03
CA PRO A 66 5.15 -8.45 2.68
C PRO A 66 3.99 -8.16 1.73
N LEU A 67 2.75 -8.16 2.24
CA LEU A 67 1.55 -7.90 1.45
C LEU A 67 1.43 -6.43 1.06
N VAL A 68 1.67 -5.51 2.01
CA VAL A 68 1.70 -4.06 1.76
C VAL A 68 2.80 -3.74 0.76
N THR A 69 4.01 -4.29 0.95
CA THR A 69 5.13 -4.09 0.01
C THR A 69 4.72 -4.50 -1.39
N LYS A 70 4.15 -5.70 -1.54
CA LYS A 70 3.71 -6.19 -2.85
C LYS A 70 2.62 -5.31 -3.48
N ILE A 71 1.68 -4.80 -2.69
CA ILE A 71 0.62 -3.88 -3.16
C ILE A 71 1.21 -2.58 -3.70
N PHE A 72 2.20 -2.01 -3.01
CA PHE A 72 2.84 -0.76 -3.44
C PHE A 72 3.75 -0.97 -4.66
N ASP A 73 4.45 -2.09 -4.74
CA ASP A 73 5.26 -2.46 -5.92
C ASP A 73 4.37 -2.62 -7.18
N ASP A 74 3.25 -3.32 -7.04
CA ASP A 74 2.28 -3.50 -8.12
C ASP A 74 1.69 -2.14 -8.55
N PHE A 75 1.31 -1.31 -7.57
CA PHE A 75 0.80 0.05 -7.82
C PHE A 75 1.82 0.93 -8.55
N LEU A 76 3.09 0.91 -8.15
CA LEU A 76 4.14 1.68 -8.80
C LEU A 76 4.42 1.16 -10.23
N SER A 77 4.39 -0.15 -10.44
CA SER A 77 4.58 -0.76 -11.77
C SER A 77 3.47 -0.36 -12.75
N GLU A 78 2.23 -0.26 -12.28
CA GLU A 78 1.08 0.23 -13.05
C GLU A 78 1.13 1.75 -13.28
N ASN A 79 1.86 2.48 -12.42
CA ASN A 79 1.90 3.94 -12.40
C ASN A 79 3.34 4.47 -12.28
N PRO A 80 4.19 4.28 -13.30
CA PRO A 80 5.61 4.67 -13.27
C PRO A 80 5.87 6.18 -13.22
#